data_AF-A0A843YAU3-F1
#
_entry.id   AF-A0A843YAU3-F1
#
_cell.length_a   1.000
_cell.length_b   1.000
_cell.length_c   1.000
_cell.angle_alpha   90.00
_cell.angle_beta   90.00
_cell.angle_gamma   90.00
#
_symmetry.space_group_name_H-M   'P 1'
#
loop_
_entity.id
_entity.type
_entity.pdbx_description
1 polymer ?
#
loop_
_entity_poly.entity_id
_entity_poly.type
_entity_poly.pdbx_seq_one_letter_code
_entity_poly.pdbx_strand_id
1 'polypeptide(L)' 'MEAFDRLPPELRKWMTGANLPWSPKSCDRIWQKAKKNGLPVAERLILLDQIEAATLRKARNSVV' A
#
# COMPACT_ATOMS: atom_id res chain seq x y z
N MET A 1 9.19 1.14 15.24
CA MET A 1 9.88 0.42 14.15
C MET A 1 9.26 -0.94 13.83
N GLU A 2 8.65 -1.64 14.79
CA GLU A 2 8.17 -3.03 14.63
C GLU A 2 7.09 -3.28 13.56
N ALA A 3 6.31 -2.25 13.19
CA ALA A 3 5.25 -2.41 12.19
C ALA A 3 5.80 -2.67 10.78
N PHE A 4 7.02 -2.23 10.47
CA PHE A 4 7.66 -2.45 9.16
C PHE A 4 8.26 -3.86 9.06
N ASP A 5 8.83 -4.36 10.15
CA ASP A 5 9.42 -5.71 10.24
C ASP A 5 8.39 -6.83 10.10
N ARG A 6 7.17 -6.61 10.61
CA ARG A 6 6.07 -7.57 10.51
C ARG A 6 5.41 -7.60 9.12
N LEU A 7 5.83 -6.72 8.20
CA LEU A 7 5.25 -6.69 6.86
C LEU A 7 5.73 -7.88 6.02
N PRO A 8 4.84 -8.46 5.20
CA PRO A 8 5.24 -9.47 4.24
C PRO A 8 6.29 -8.90 3.26
N PRO A 9 7.22 -9.74 2.78
CA PRO A 9 8.30 -9.31 1.89
C PRO A 9 7.77 -8.70 0.59
N GLU A 10 6.62 -9.16 0.11
CA GLU A 10 5.94 -8.66 -1.10
C GLU A 10 5.48 -7.21 -0.91
N LEU A 11 4.90 -6.91 0.25
CA LEU A 11 4.46 -5.56 0.60
C LEU A 11 5.65 -4.62 0.78
N ARG A 12 6.75 -5.12 1.37
CA ARG A 12 8.00 -4.34 1.49
C ARG A 12 8.58 -4.01 0.12
N LYS A 13 8.64 -4.98 -0.80
CA LYS A 13 9.08 -4.74 -2.18
C LYS A 13 8.23 -3.69 -2.89
N TRP A 14 6.91 -3.76 -2.74
CA TRP A 14 6.01 -2.76 -3.29
C TRP A 14 6.29 -1.37 -2.71
N MET A 15 6.44 -1.25 -1.38
CA MET A 15 6.75 0.03 -0.73
C MET A 15 8.08 0.63 -1.19
N THR A 16 9.07 -0.18 -1.55
CA THR A 16 10.35 0.32 -2.09
C THR A 16 10.20 0.93 -3.49
N GLY A 17 9.20 0.49 -4.28
CA GLY A 17 8.91 1.03 -5.62
C GLY A 17 7.80 2.08 -5.65
N ALA A 18 7.12 2.32 -4.52
CA ALA A 18 6.02 3.28 -4.42
C ALA A 18 6.55 4.72 -4.58
N ASN A 19 5.78 5.56 -5.26
CA ASN A 19 6.14 6.96 -5.52
C ASN A 19 5.78 7.89 -4.37
N LEU A 20 4.84 7.49 -3.51
CA LEU A 20 4.42 8.26 -2.35
C LEU A 20 5.12 7.80 -1.07
N PRO A 21 5.37 8.71 -0.10
CA PRO A 21 5.81 8.37 1.24
C PRO A 21 4.66 7.75 2.05
N TRP A 22 4.29 6.52 1.71
CA TRP A 22 3.26 5.76 2.39
C TRP A 22 3.68 5.41 3.82
N SER A 23 2.77 5.61 4.77
CA SER A 23 2.95 5.06 6.12
C SER A 23 2.69 3.55 6.13
N PRO A 24 3.57 2.73 6.74
CA PRO A 24 3.47 1.27 6.72
C PRO A 24 2.17 0.73 7.33
N LYS A 25 1.60 1.46 8.28
CA LYS A 25 0.33 1.11 8.94
C LYS A 25 -0.88 1.18 7.98
N SER A 26 -0.86 2.11 7.02
CA SER A 26 -1.92 2.25 6.02
C SER A 26 -1.83 1.14 4.99
N CYS A 27 -0.63 0.86 4.49
CA CYS A 27 -0.36 -0.25 3.57
C CYS A 27 -0.73 -1.59 4.21
N ASP A 28 -0.34 -1.83 5.46
CA ASP A 28 -0.70 -3.05 6.20
C ASP A 28 -2.21 -3.19 6.33
N ARG A 29 -2.96 -2.14 6.71
CA ARG A 29 -4.42 -2.21 6.78
C ARG A 29 -5.07 -2.66 5.48
N ILE A 30 -4.64 -2.09 4.36
CA ILE A 30 -5.14 -2.42 3.03
C ILE A 30 -4.80 -3.88 2.69
N TRP A 31 -3.55 -4.28 2.92
CA TRP A 31 -3.06 -5.62 2.69
C TRP A 31 -3.80 -6.67 3.51
N GLN A 32 -4.00 -6.43 4.80
CA GLN A 32 -4.71 -7.35 5.69
C GLN A 32 -6.19 -7.45 5.30
N LYS A 33 -6.83 -6.35 4.88
CA LYS A 33 -8.21 -6.38 4.39
C LYS A 33 -8.33 -7.27 3.14
N ALA A 34 -7.43 -7.09 2.18
CA ALA A 34 -7.42 -7.91 0.97
C ALA A 34 -7.08 -9.38 1.27
N LYS A 35 -6.16 -9.63 2.21
CA LYS A 35 -5.84 -10.98 2.72
C LYS A 35 -7.05 -11.63 3.39
N LYS A 36 -7.81 -10.90 4.20
CA LYS A 36 -9.05 -11.40 4.83
C LYS A 36 -10.13 -11.76 3.82
N ASN A 37 -10.16 -11.05 2.68
CA ASN A 37 -11.05 -11.37 1.57
C ASN A 37 -10.58 -12.59 0.73
N GLY A 38 -9.48 -13.24 1.12
CA GLY A 38 -8.93 -14.38 0.39
C GLY A 38 -8.26 -14.01 -0.93
N LEU A 39 -8.01 -12.72 -1.18
CA LEU A 39 -7.40 -12.28 -2.44
C LEU A 39 -5.96 -12.79 -2.54
N PRO A 40 -5.52 -13.27 -3.71
CA PRO A 40 -4.13 -13.65 -3.95
C PRO A 40 -3.23 -12.41 -3.91
N VAL A 41 -1.95 -12.62 -3.67
CA VAL A 41 -0.94 -11.55 -3.53
C VAL A 41 -0.99 -10.55 -4.68
N ALA A 42 -1.08 -11.03 -5.93
CA ALA A 42 -1.13 -10.18 -7.13
C ALA A 42 -2.27 -9.16 -7.06
N GLU A 43 -3.48 -9.59 -6.71
CA GLU A 43 -4.64 -8.71 -6.55
C GLU A 43 -4.45 -7.68 -5.42
N ARG A 44 -3.76 -8.06 -4.33
CA ARG A 44 -3.46 -7.13 -3.24
C ARG A 44 -2.52 -6.01 -3.69
N LEU A 45 -1.53 -6.34 -4.52
CA LEU A 45 -0.61 -5.36 -5.11
C LEU A 45 -1.33 -4.42 -6.08
N ILE A 46 -2.20 -4.96 -6.94
CA ILE A 46 -3.01 -4.16 -7.86
C ILE A 46 -3.94 -3.21 -7.08
N LEU A 47 -4.49 -3.65 -5.96
CA LEU A 47 -5.33 -2.81 -5.11
C LEU A 47 -4.53 -1.69 -4.42
N LEU A 48 -3.28 -1.97 -4.01
CA LEU A 48 -2.37 -0.95 -3.47
C LEU A 48 -2.00 0.09 -4.54
N ASP A 49 -1.70 -0.34 -5.76
CA ASP A 49 -1.38 0.53 -6.89
C ASP A 49 -2.56 1.47 -7.25
N GLN A 50 -3.78 0.95 -7.31
CA GLN A 50 -4.98 1.76 -7.53
C GLN A 50 -5.18 2.83 -6.45
N ILE A 51 -4.96 2.47 -5.19
CA ILE A 51 -5.06 3.40 -4.07
C ILE A 51 -3.93 4.42 -4.13
N GLU A 52 -2.72 4.02 -4.53
CA GLU A 52 -1.61 4.93 -4.78
C GLU A 52 -1.95 5.94 -5.88
N ALA A 53 -2.41 5.50 -7.04
CA ALA A 53 -2.80 6.37 -8.14
C ALA A 53 -3.91 7.35 -7.75
N ALA A 54 -4.92 6.88 -7.00
CA ALA A 54 -5.99 7.74 -6.48
C ALA A 54 -5.46 8.77 -5.47
N THR A 55 -4.55 8.36 -4.59
CA THR A 55 -3.92 9.23 -3.58
C THR A 55 -2.99 10.25 -4.23
N LEU A 56 -2.18 9.85 -5.20
CA LEU A 56 -1.32 10.72 -6.01
C LEU A 56 -2.15 11.79 -6.70
N ARG A 57 -3.28 11.40 -7.32
CA ARG A 57 -4.19 12.34 -7.98
C ARG A 57 -4.75 13.37 -6.99
N LYS A 58 -5.06 12.95 -5.76
CA LYS A 58 -5.57 13.85 -4.71
C LYS A 58 -4.47 14.72 -4.12
N ALA A 59 -3.29 14.17 -3.84
CA ALA A 59 -2.14 14.90 -3.30
C ALA A 59 -1.67 15.98 -4.28
N ARG A 60 -1.64 15.68 -5.58
CA ARG A 60 -1.37 16.66 -6.65
C ARG A 60 -2.36 17.83 -6.67
N ASN A 61 -3.56 17.64 -6.11
CA ASN A 61 -4.61 18.66 -6.05
C ASN A 61 -4.67 19.40 -4.69
N SER A 62 -3.78 19.06 -3.75
CA SER A 62 -3.72 19.67 -2.40
C SER A 62 -2.56 20.67 -2.25
N VAL A 63 -2.04 21.22 -3.36
CA VAL A 63 -1.23 22.43 -3.34
C VAL A 63 -2.11 23.63 -3.67
N VAL A 64 -2.81 24.15 -2.65
CA VAL A 64 -3.43 25.48 -2.62
C VAL A 64 -3.44 25.99 -1.20
#